data_AF-A0A2D5WIJ4-F1
#
_entry.id   AF-A0A2D5WIJ4-F1
#
_cell.length_a   1.000
_cell.length_b   1.000
_cell.length_c   1.000
_cell.angle_alpha   90.00
_cell.angle_beta   90.00
_cell.angle_gamma   90.00
#
_symmetry.space_group_name_H-M   'P 1'
#
loop_
_entity.id
_entity.type
_entity.pdbx_description
1 polymer ?
#
loop_
_entity_poly.entity_id
_entity_poly.type
_entity_poly.pdbx_seq_one_letter_code
_entity_poly.pdbx_strand_id
1 'polypeptide(L)'
;MADLNFNCPQCGQNLTTDETLTGSEIECPSCNKPIQIPAAGDENVKKVESEPPTPPVTSEPEAKKLAVPVHEGGEVQLKKESTKKEEISGDGKIRVKTIKRGDCIELGQDKFDEAVNEFIGKFTREQIISVQTVNYAHFDATTQKYLDDYGALIVYER
;
A
#
# COMPACT_ATOMS: atom_id res chain seq x y z
N MET A 1 7.12 -25.21 -8.87
CA MET A 1 5.76 -25.27 -8.28
C MET A 1 4.90 -24.47 -9.24
N ALA A 2 3.83 -25.06 -9.77
CA ALA A 2 2.99 -24.41 -10.77
C ALA A 2 1.76 -23.84 -10.07
N ASP A 3 1.57 -22.54 -10.19
CA ASP A 3 0.41 -21.82 -9.66
C ASP A 3 -0.75 -21.91 -10.67
N LEU A 4 -1.90 -22.41 -10.24
CA LEU A 4 -3.15 -22.40 -11.00
C LEU A 4 -4.01 -21.21 -10.59
N ASN A 5 -4.41 -20.39 -11.55
CA ASN A 5 -5.35 -19.30 -11.35
C ASN A 5 -6.72 -19.65 -11.95
N PHE A 6 -7.76 -19.68 -11.13
CA PHE A 6 -9.12 -20.00 -11.54
C PHE A 6 -10.14 -19.11 -10.82
N ASN A 7 -11.32 -18.95 -11.42
CA ASN A 7 -12.39 -18.15 -10.82
C ASN A 7 -13.31 -19.04 -10.00
N CYS A 8 -13.62 -18.61 -8.78
CA CYS A 8 -14.60 -19.27 -7.92
C CYS A 8 -15.98 -19.29 -8.61
N PRO A 9 -16.65 -20.44 -8.77
CA PRO A 9 -17.94 -20.54 -9.45
C PRO A 9 -19.10 -19.91 -8.65
N GLN A 10 -18.88 -19.60 -7.37
CA GLN A 10 -19.92 -19.08 -6.47
C GLN A 10 -19.89 -17.55 -6.35
N CYS A 11 -18.72 -16.93 -6.40
CA CYS A 11 -18.55 -15.47 -6.23
C CYS A 11 -17.79 -14.79 -7.36
N GLY A 12 -17.22 -15.55 -8.31
CA GLY A 12 -16.43 -15.02 -9.42
C GLY A 12 -15.05 -14.49 -9.02
N GLN A 13 -14.63 -14.68 -7.76
CA GLN A 13 -13.32 -14.25 -7.29
C GLN A 13 -12.20 -15.06 -7.97
N ASN A 14 -11.16 -14.37 -8.43
CA ASN A 14 -9.93 -15.01 -8.90
C ASN A 14 -9.13 -15.58 -7.71
N LEU A 15 -8.81 -16.87 -7.77
CA LEU A 15 -8.07 -17.58 -6.76
C LEU A 15 -6.85 -18.22 -7.39
N THR A 16 -5.71 -18.05 -6.73
CA THR A 16 -4.44 -18.69 -7.10
C THR A 16 -4.15 -19.80 -6.09
N THR A 17 -3.96 -21.02 -6.55
CA THR A 17 -3.63 -22.18 -5.70
C THR A 17 -2.62 -23.08 -6.40
N ASP A 18 -1.91 -23.88 -5.62
CA ASP A 18 -0.96 -24.85 -6.16
C ASP A 18 -1.67 -25.95 -6.95
N GLU A 19 -1.10 -26.36 -8.09
CA GLU A 19 -1.59 -27.49 -8.89
C GLU A 19 -1.68 -28.80 -8.10
N THR A 20 -0.91 -28.94 -7.02
CA THR A 20 -0.94 -30.11 -6.13
C THR A 20 -2.25 -30.29 -5.37
N LEU A 21 -3.07 -29.23 -5.27
CA LEU A 21 -4.38 -29.26 -4.60
C LEU A 21 -5.53 -29.56 -5.57
N THR A 22 -5.23 -29.87 -6.83
CA THR A 22 -6.20 -30.32 -7.84
C THR A 22 -7.09 -31.44 -7.29
N GLY A 23 -8.42 -31.29 -7.41
CA GLY A 23 -9.41 -32.26 -6.92
C GLY A 23 -9.68 -32.21 -5.41
N SER A 24 -9.03 -31.33 -4.67
CA SER A 24 -9.33 -31.10 -3.24
C SER A 24 -10.43 -30.06 -3.07
N GLU A 25 -11.25 -30.24 -2.03
CA GLU A 25 -12.27 -29.28 -1.61
C GLU A 25 -11.64 -28.24 -0.68
N ILE A 26 -11.64 -26.98 -1.10
CA ILE A 26 -11.14 -25.85 -0.31
C ILE A 26 -12.28 -24.87 -0.03
N GLU A 27 -12.20 -24.13 1.06
CA GLU A 27 -13.16 -23.06 1.34
C GLU A 27 -12.72 -21.76 0.65
N CYS A 28 -13.61 -21.16 -0.13
CA CYS A 28 -13.32 -19.88 -0.76
C CYS A 28 -13.23 -18.77 0.32
N PRO A 29 -12.12 -18.01 0.43
CA PRO A 29 -11.97 -16.97 1.46
C PRO A 29 -12.90 -15.77 1.28
N SER A 30 -13.52 -15.61 0.10
CA SER A 30 -14.42 -14.49 -0.20
C SER A 30 -15.88 -14.80 0.03
N CYS A 31 -16.30 -16.07 -0.10
CA CYS A 31 -17.70 -16.45 0.08
C CYS A 31 -17.93 -17.59 1.08
N ASN A 32 -16.86 -18.13 1.68
CA ASN A 32 -16.85 -19.25 2.63
C ASN A 32 -17.64 -20.47 2.17
N LYS A 33 -17.72 -20.68 0.86
CA LYS A 33 -18.36 -21.87 0.29
C LYS A 33 -17.28 -22.88 -0.11
N PRO A 34 -17.53 -24.18 0.08
CA PRO A 34 -16.65 -25.21 -0.43
C PRO A 34 -16.61 -25.14 -1.96
N ILE A 35 -15.41 -25.08 -2.52
CA ILE A 35 -15.14 -25.12 -3.95
C ILE A 35 -14.18 -26.27 -4.23
N GLN A 36 -14.40 -26.97 -5.33
CA GLN A 36 -13.46 -27.98 -5.80
C GLN A 36 -12.50 -27.33 -6.80
N ILE A 37 -11.21 -27.58 -6.61
CA ILE A 37 -10.17 -27.09 -7.52
C ILE A 37 -10.24 -27.93 -8.80
N PRO A 38 -10.62 -27.34 -9.96
CA PRO A 38 -10.70 -28.09 -11.21
C PRO A 38 -9.30 -28.54 -11.65
N ALA A 39 -9.22 -29.74 -12.23
CA ALA A 39 -7.97 -30.22 -12.80
C ALA A 39 -7.59 -29.42 -14.05
N ALA A 40 -6.28 -29.27 -14.28
CA ALA A 40 -5.76 -28.70 -15.51
C ALA A 40 -6.16 -29.60 -16.70
N GLY A 41 -7.30 -29.32 -17.30
CA GLY A 41 -7.89 -30.13 -18.37
C GLY A 41 -9.33 -29.76 -18.78
N ASP A 42 -10.06 -28.99 -17.96
CA ASP A 42 -11.37 -28.46 -18.34
C ASP A 42 -11.25 -27.20 -19.23
N GLU A 43 -12.19 -27.01 -20.17
CA GLU A 43 -12.22 -26.02 -21.26
C GLU A 43 -12.12 -24.53 -20.85
N ASN A 44 -11.83 -24.23 -19.58
CA ASN A 44 -11.78 -22.87 -19.02
C ASN A 44 -10.43 -22.52 -18.37
N VAL A 45 -9.33 -23.12 -18.81
CA VAL A 45 -7.98 -22.75 -18.35
C VAL A 45 -7.12 -22.30 -19.54
N LYS A 46 -6.87 -20.99 -19.62
CA LYS A 46 -5.83 -20.46 -20.50
C LYS A 46 -4.48 -20.61 -19.81
N LYS A 47 -3.70 -21.60 -20.26
CA LYS A 47 -2.27 -21.70 -20.00
C LYS A 47 -1.59 -20.46 -20.60
N VAL A 48 -1.16 -19.52 -19.76
CA VAL A 48 -0.28 -18.44 -20.22
C VAL A 48 1.14 -18.92 -20.00
N GLU A 49 1.69 -19.50 -21.06
CA GLU A 49 3.10 -19.84 -21.17
C GLU A 49 3.91 -18.55 -21.27
N SER A 50 4.94 -18.46 -20.44
CA SER A 50 5.86 -17.35 -20.35
C SER A 50 6.84 -17.35 -21.53
N GLU A 51 6.63 -16.46 -22.49
CA GLU A 51 7.68 -16.03 -23.42
C GLU A 51 7.83 -14.49 -23.43
N PRO A 52 9.07 -13.98 -23.53
CA PRO A 52 9.38 -12.57 -23.40
C PRO A 52 9.19 -11.82 -24.73
N PRO A 53 8.54 -10.63 -24.77
CA PRO A 53 8.58 -9.81 -25.97
C PRO A 53 9.77 -8.84 -25.92
N THR A 54 10.72 -9.07 -26.81
CA THR A 54 11.63 -8.02 -27.31
C THR A 54 10.89 -7.10 -28.30
N PRO A 55 11.40 -5.87 -28.53
CA PRO A 55 10.58 -4.70 -28.90
C PRO A 55 10.40 -4.51 -30.42
N PRO A 56 9.45 -3.67 -30.83
CA PRO A 56 9.62 -2.87 -32.04
C PRO A 56 9.65 -1.37 -31.75
N VAL A 57 10.64 -0.75 -32.38
CA VAL A 57 10.98 0.68 -32.47
C VAL A 57 9.95 1.50 -33.25
N THR A 58 10.05 2.81 -33.04
CA THR A 58 9.80 3.93 -33.98
C THR A 58 8.53 4.76 -33.73
N SER A 59 8.69 5.95 -33.13
CA SER A 59 8.50 7.22 -33.86
C SER A 59 8.69 8.43 -32.92
N GLU A 60 9.71 9.25 -33.24
CA GLU A 60 9.94 10.64 -32.84
C GLU A 60 8.77 11.55 -33.28
N PRO A 61 8.57 12.78 -32.71
CA PRO A 61 9.48 13.89 -32.96
C PRO A 61 9.80 14.82 -31.75
N GLU A 62 10.82 15.63 -31.99
CA GLU A 62 11.51 16.63 -31.17
C GLU A 62 10.66 17.66 -30.38
N ALA A 63 11.17 18.06 -29.20
CA ALA A 63 11.20 19.47 -28.80
C ALA A 63 12.33 19.75 -27.79
N LYS A 64 13.39 20.38 -28.28
CA LYS A 64 14.45 21.04 -27.50
C LYS A 64 13.85 22.11 -26.60
N LYS A 65 14.33 22.21 -25.35
CA LYS A 65 15.11 23.36 -24.83
C LYS A 65 15.38 23.18 -23.34
N LEU A 66 16.67 23.08 -23.02
CA LEU A 66 17.20 23.38 -21.70
C LEU A 66 16.96 24.86 -21.39
N ALA A 67 16.55 25.15 -20.15
CA ALA A 67 16.87 26.40 -19.48
C ALA A 67 16.90 26.13 -17.98
N VAL A 68 18.13 26.07 -17.45
CA VAL A 68 18.45 26.15 -16.03
C VAL A 68 18.40 27.63 -15.64
N PRO A 69 17.78 27.98 -14.51
CA PRO A 69 18.21 29.16 -13.76
C PRO A 69 18.83 28.73 -12.43
N VAL A 70 20.13 28.99 -12.32
CA VAL A 70 20.86 29.15 -11.06
C VAL A 70 20.54 30.55 -10.55
N HIS A 71 20.07 30.70 -9.30
CA HIS A 71 20.59 31.72 -8.39
C HIS A 71 20.12 31.60 -6.93
N GLU A 72 21.07 31.93 -6.04
CA GLU A 72 20.98 32.56 -4.71
C GLU A 72 19.95 32.06 -3.70
N GLY A 73 20.34 31.60 -2.51
CA GLY A 73 21.17 32.39 -1.58
C GLY A 73 20.24 33.21 -0.68
N GLY A 74 19.72 32.58 0.36
CA GLY A 74 18.76 33.19 1.29
C GLY A 74 18.54 32.31 2.51
N GLU A 75 19.51 32.32 3.40
CA GLU A 75 19.38 31.87 4.78
C GLU A 75 18.25 32.65 5.48
N VAL A 76 17.19 31.96 5.89
CA VAL A 76 16.23 32.50 6.88
C VAL A 76 16.09 31.49 7.99
N GLN A 77 16.69 31.86 9.12
CA GLN A 77 16.63 31.17 10.39
C GLN A 77 15.17 30.97 10.81
N LEU A 78 14.74 29.72 10.88
CA LEU A 78 13.49 29.36 11.51
C LEU A 78 13.65 29.58 13.02
N LYS A 79 13.04 30.66 13.51
CA LYS A 79 12.85 30.90 14.95
C LYS A 79 12.21 29.65 15.55
N LYS A 80 12.86 29.12 16.58
CA LYS A 80 12.27 28.16 17.52
C LYS A 80 11.06 28.85 18.17
N GLU A 81 9.88 28.61 17.61
CA GLU A 81 8.65 28.96 18.27
C GLU A 81 8.22 27.77 19.13
N SER A 82 8.25 28.02 20.44
CA SER A 82 7.87 27.10 21.50
C SER A 82 6.51 26.49 21.21
N THR A 83 6.45 25.16 21.21
CA THR A 83 5.22 24.39 21.02
C THR A 83 4.18 24.80 22.07
N LYS A 84 3.28 25.69 21.67
CA LYS A 84 2.01 25.92 22.33
C LYS A 84 1.21 24.64 22.09
N LYS A 85 0.95 23.89 23.16
CA LYS A 85 0.03 22.76 23.13
C LYS A 85 -1.36 23.32 22.88
N GLU A 86 -1.73 23.44 21.60
CA GLU A 86 -3.09 23.81 21.19
C GLU A 86 -3.99 22.60 21.50
N GLU A 87 -4.82 22.73 22.53
CA GLU A 87 -6.00 21.88 22.68
C GLU A 87 -6.88 22.10 21.45
N ILE A 88 -7.07 21.03 20.68
CA ILE A 88 -7.96 21.05 19.53
C ILE A 88 -9.39 21.05 20.08
N SER A 89 -10.02 22.23 20.15
CA SER A 89 -11.47 22.33 20.32
C SER A 89 -12.12 21.79 19.05
N GLY A 90 -12.70 20.61 19.17
CA GLY A 90 -13.14 19.83 18.02
C GLY A 90 -14.43 20.30 17.37
N ASP A 91 -14.54 20.08 16.06
CA ASP A 91 -15.75 20.32 15.29
C ASP A 91 -16.73 19.11 15.32
N GLY A 92 -16.40 18.06 16.06
CA GLY A 92 -17.23 16.87 16.28
C GLY A 92 -17.29 15.94 15.06
N LYS A 93 -16.44 16.18 14.06
CA LYS A 93 -16.42 15.39 12.83
C LYS A 93 -15.45 14.22 12.97
N ILE A 94 -15.94 13.03 12.59
CA ILE A 94 -15.10 11.84 12.48
C ILE A 94 -14.15 12.00 11.28
N ARG A 95 -12.86 11.73 11.51
CA ARG A 95 -11.79 11.75 10.53
C ARG A 95 -10.94 10.50 10.63
N VAL A 96 -10.18 10.24 9.57
CA VAL A 96 -9.24 9.14 9.48
C VAL A 96 -7.87 9.68 9.11
N LYS A 97 -6.83 9.24 9.82
CA LYS A 97 -5.44 9.50 9.50
C LYS A 97 -4.73 8.16 9.35
N THR A 98 -4.07 7.97 8.21
CA THR A 98 -3.12 6.87 8.04
C THR A 98 -1.70 7.42 8.18
N ILE A 99 -0.90 6.74 9.00
CA ILE A 99 0.54 6.98 9.16
C ILE A 99 1.22 5.71 8.67
N LYS A 100 2.06 5.82 7.65
CA LYS A 100 2.81 4.70 7.08
C LYS A 100 4.21 4.71 7.68
N ARG A 101 4.73 3.55 8.06
CA ARG A 101 6.10 3.44 8.58
C ARG A 101 7.14 3.94 7.58
N GLY A 102 7.02 3.57 6.31
CA GLY A 102 7.92 4.04 5.26
C GLY A 102 8.02 5.57 5.16
N ASP A 103 6.95 6.30 5.45
CA ASP A 103 6.93 7.77 5.44
C ASP A 103 7.61 8.39 6.69
N CYS A 104 7.91 7.58 7.71
CA CYS A 104 8.51 7.99 8.97
C CYS A 104 10.00 7.62 9.09
N ILE A 105 10.61 7.08 8.02
CA ILE A 105 12.04 6.78 8.01
C ILE A 105 12.84 8.04 7.70
N GLU A 106 13.49 8.61 8.72
CA GLU A 106 14.30 9.82 8.60
C GLU A 106 15.77 9.51 8.85
N LEU A 107 16.64 9.77 7.87
CA LEU A 107 18.09 9.51 7.97
C LEU A 107 18.42 8.06 8.38
N GLY A 108 17.60 7.11 7.93
CA GLY A 108 17.71 5.68 8.27
C GLY A 108 17.23 5.31 9.68
N GLN A 109 16.70 6.27 10.44
CA GLN A 109 16.05 6.02 11.73
C GLN A 109 14.55 5.88 11.53
N ASP A 110 14.00 4.82 12.11
CA ASP A 110 12.57 4.59 12.14
C ASP A 110 11.94 5.45 13.24
N LYS A 111 11.15 6.45 12.84
CA LYS A 111 10.45 7.36 13.76
C LYS A 111 8.95 7.14 13.78
N PHE A 112 8.51 5.95 13.40
CA PHE A 112 7.09 5.64 13.27
C PHE A 112 6.34 5.85 14.59
N ASP A 113 6.89 5.35 15.70
CA ASP A 113 6.26 5.46 17.01
C ASP A 113 6.16 6.93 17.47
N GLU A 114 7.21 7.74 17.22
CA GLU A 114 7.21 9.17 17.51
C GLU A 114 6.12 9.90 16.72
N ALA A 115 6.01 9.62 15.42
CA ALA A 115 4.99 10.25 14.56
C ALA A 115 3.56 9.86 14.99
N VAL A 116 3.34 8.60 15.36
CA VAL A 116 2.04 8.14 15.89
C VAL A 116 1.74 8.81 17.22
N ASN A 117 2.70 8.84 18.15
CA ASN A 117 2.55 9.47 19.46
C ASN A 117 2.29 10.98 19.37
N GLU A 118 2.99 11.68 18.47
CA GLU A 118 2.77 13.10 18.21
C GLU A 118 1.36 13.36 17.67
N PHE A 119 0.83 12.45 16.84
CA PHE A 119 -0.52 12.58 16.32
C PHE A 119 -1.59 12.32 17.39
N ILE A 120 -1.54 11.18 18.08
CA ILE A 120 -2.55 10.81 19.07
C ILE A 120 -2.50 11.73 20.30
N GLY A 121 -1.31 12.27 20.64
CA GLY A 121 -1.14 13.20 21.76
C GLY A 121 -1.82 14.55 21.58
N LYS A 122 -2.37 14.83 20.39
CA LYS A 122 -3.16 16.03 20.08
C LYS A 122 -4.62 15.90 20.50
N PHE A 123 -5.09 14.70 20.82
CA PHE A 123 -6.49 14.40 21.11
C PHE A 123 -6.63 13.83 22.53
N THR A 124 -7.82 13.97 23.11
CA THR A 124 -8.18 13.24 24.33
C THR A 124 -8.44 11.76 24.00
N ARG A 125 -8.52 10.94 25.05
CA ARG A 125 -8.77 9.50 24.88
C ARG A 125 -10.13 9.22 24.23
N GLU A 126 -11.13 10.03 24.53
CA GLU A 126 -12.51 9.90 24.03
C GLU A 126 -12.61 10.30 22.56
N GLN A 127 -11.77 11.24 22.11
CA GLN A 127 -11.67 11.65 20.72
C GLN A 127 -11.00 10.58 19.83
N ILE A 128 -10.21 9.66 20.40
CA ILE A 128 -9.64 8.54 19.64
C ILE A 128 -10.64 7.38 19.61
N ILE A 129 -11.24 7.16 18.44
CA ILE A 129 -12.28 6.14 18.23
C ILE A 129 -11.65 4.76 18.01
N SER A 130 -10.59 4.69 17.19
CA SER A 130 -9.92 3.42 16.87
C SER A 130 -8.50 3.64 16.37
N VAL A 131 -7.61 2.72 16.69
CA VAL A 131 -6.26 2.61 16.10
C VAL A 131 -6.09 1.17 15.60
N GLN A 132 -5.85 1.02 14.30
CA GLN A 132 -5.72 -0.28 13.64
C GLN A 132 -4.40 -0.34 12.88
N THR A 133 -3.76 -1.50 12.88
CA THR A 133 -2.61 -1.76 12.00
C THR A 133 -3.10 -1.99 10.59
N VAL A 134 -2.42 -1.40 9.61
CA VAL A 134 -2.62 -1.68 8.19
C VAL A 134 -1.33 -2.22 7.62
N ASN A 135 -1.40 -3.39 6.98
CA ASN A 135 -0.27 -3.99 6.25
C ASN A 135 -0.44 -3.70 4.77
N TYR A 136 0.64 -3.33 4.10
CA TYR A 136 0.63 -3.03 2.67
C TYR A 136 1.99 -3.35 2.06
N ALA A 137 2.03 -3.51 0.74
CA ALA A 137 3.29 -3.61 0.02
C ALA A 137 3.53 -2.34 -0.78
N HIS A 138 4.77 -1.85 -0.81
CA HIS A 138 5.19 -0.74 -1.68
C HIS A 138 6.26 -1.21 -2.65
N PHE A 139 6.23 -0.65 -3.86
CA PHE A 139 7.22 -0.96 -4.87
C PHE A 139 8.50 -0.17 -4.59
N ASP A 140 9.60 -0.86 -4.33
CA ASP A 140 10.92 -0.26 -4.25
C ASP A 140 11.60 -0.30 -5.63
N ALA A 141 11.83 0.89 -6.18
CA ALA A 141 12.48 1.05 -7.47
C ALA A 141 13.94 0.57 -7.46
N THR A 142 14.61 0.56 -6.30
CA THR A 142 16.01 0.16 -6.18
C THR A 142 16.17 -1.35 -6.33
N THR A 143 15.33 -2.12 -5.64
CA THR A 143 15.37 -3.59 -5.68
C THR A 143 14.43 -4.21 -6.72
N GLN A 144 13.59 -3.40 -7.38
CA GLN A 144 12.55 -3.83 -8.33
C GLN A 144 11.60 -4.87 -7.72
N LYS A 145 11.31 -4.74 -6.42
CA LYS A 145 10.47 -5.66 -5.67
C LYS A 145 9.41 -4.92 -4.88
N TYR A 146 8.32 -5.61 -4.62
CA TYR A 146 7.37 -5.18 -3.61
C TYR A 146 7.91 -5.57 -2.24
N LEU A 147 8.02 -4.58 -1.36
CA LEU A 147 8.43 -4.75 0.03
C LEU A 147 7.22 -4.59 0.93
N ASP A 148 7.02 -5.57 1.81
CA ASP A 148 6.01 -5.51 2.85
C ASP A 148 6.37 -4.44 3.86
N ASP A 149 5.37 -3.65 4.24
CA ASP A 149 5.47 -2.62 5.26
C ASP A 149 4.13 -2.50 6.00
N TYR A 150 4.12 -1.69 7.05
CA TYR A 150 2.94 -1.50 7.87
C TYR A 150 2.72 -0.03 8.23
N GLY A 151 1.54 0.27 8.76
CA GLY A 151 1.17 1.58 9.23
C GLY A 151 0.07 1.51 10.28
N ALA A 152 -0.31 2.68 10.79
CA ALA A 152 -1.41 2.87 11.70
C ALA A 152 -2.52 3.65 11.01
N LEU A 153 -3.73 3.12 11.03
CA LEU A 153 -4.97 3.81 10.66
C LEU A 153 -5.68 4.25 11.94
N ILE A 154 -5.79 5.55 12.12
CA ILE A 154 -6.32 6.18 13.31
C ILE A 154 -7.64 6.85 12.93
N VAL A 155 -8.74 6.38 13.52
CA VAL A 155 -10.05 7.00 13.43
C VAL A 155 -10.25 7.86 14.68
N TYR A 156 -10.58 9.12 14.48
CA TYR A 156 -10.69 10.08 15.58
C TYR A 156 -11.77 11.12 15.30
N GLU A 157 -12.35 11.67 16.36
CA GLU A 157 -13.22 12.84 16.32
C GLU A 157 -12.37 14.09 16.43
N ARG A 158 -12.46 14.97 15.44
CA ARG A 158 -11.70 16.22 15.44
C ARG A 158 -12.33 17.21 16.39
#